data_AF-A0A9R0E2W9-F1
#
_entry.id   AF-A0A9R0E2W9-F1
#
_cell.length_a   1.000
_cell.length_b   1.000
_cell.length_c   1.000
_cell.angle_alpha   90.00
_cell.angle_beta   90.00
_cell.angle_gamma   90.00
#
_symmetry.space_group_name_H-M   'P 1'
#
loop_
_entity.id
_entity.type
_entity.pdbx_description
1 polymer ?
#
loop_
_entity_poly.entity_id
_entity_poly.type
_entity_poly.pdbx_seq_one_letter_code
_entity_poly.pdbx_strand_id
1 'polypeptide(L)'
;MLVTGLFFLYFCANLSGAAVYDIFTGETLSDEQLSTYQDANLTEICTVNITSCDTEELRRVDGSCNNINRPAKGISLAPPIRIVLPVFDNGYKPRRAVSGNSLPVSRDIGQIILSGYKRNDCNFTQLMTSFGMFMFWDVGALNNSREF
;
A
#
# COMPACT_ATOMS: atom_id res chain seq x y z
N MET A 1 -26.98 -41.92 4.95
CA MET A 1 -25.56 -41.61 5.25
C MET A 1 -24.76 -41.20 4.02
N LEU A 2 -24.98 -41.79 2.83
CA LEU A 2 -24.28 -41.37 1.59
C LEU A 2 -24.70 -39.99 1.06
N VAL A 3 -26.00 -39.68 1.08
CA VAL A 3 -26.57 -38.44 0.52
C VAL A 3 -26.13 -37.19 1.32
N THR A 4 -26.02 -37.33 2.64
CA THR A 4 -25.50 -36.28 3.53
C THR A 4 -24.01 -36.03 3.32
N GLY A 5 -23.22 -37.05 3.02
CA GLY A 5 -21.79 -36.91 2.70
C GLY A 5 -21.54 -36.24 1.35
N LEU A 6 -22.37 -36.54 0.34
CA LEU A 6 -22.32 -35.87 -0.97
C LEU A 6 -22.72 -34.39 -0.89
N PHE A 7 -23.72 -34.05 -0.09
CA PHE A 7 -24.10 -32.66 0.16
C PHE A 7 -22.99 -31.87 0.87
N PHE A 8 -22.31 -32.49 1.84
CA PHE A 8 -21.18 -31.87 2.55
C PHE A 8 -19.98 -31.64 1.63
N LEU A 9 -19.65 -32.62 0.78
CA LEU A 9 -18.59 -32.47 -0.23
C LEU A 9 -18.92 -31.39 -1.28
N TYR A 10 -20.17 -31.30 -1.72
CA TYR A 10 -20.62 -30.24 -2.63
C TYR A 10 -20.55 -28.85 -1.97
N PHE A 11 -20.92 -28.75 -0.69
CA PHE A 11 -20.83 -27.50 0.07
C PHE A 11 -19.38 -27.08 0.33
N CYS A 12 -18.48 -28.02 0.63
CA CYS A 12 -17.05 -27.76 0.79
C CYS A 12 -16.36 -27.35 -0.52
N ALA A 13 -16.76 -27.95 -1.66
CA ALA A 13 -16.19 -27.59 -2.96
C ALA A 13 -16.52 -26.13 -3.37
N ASN A 14 -17.70 -25.64 -3.00
CA ASN A 14 -18.14 -24.27 -3.30
C ASN A 14 -17.63 -23.21 -2.30
N LEU A 15 -16.88 -23.60 -1.25
CA LEU A 15 -16.41 -22.68 -0.20
C LEU A 15 -14.97 -22.16 -0.40
N SER A 16 -14.30 -22.51 -1.50
CA SER A 16 -12.85 -22.32 -1.68
C SER A 16 -12.44 -21.15 -2.59
N GLY A 17 -13.18 -20.04 -2.57
CA GLY A 17 -12.89 -18.88 -3.44
C GLY A 17 -11.82 -17.91 -2.91
N ALA A 18 -11.27 -18.12 -1.72
CA ALA A 18 -10.30 -17.21 -1.11
C ALA A 18 -8.87 -17.62 -1.43
N ALA A 19 -8.09 -16.69 -1.97
CA ALA A 19 -6.69 -16.89 -2.30
C ALA A 19 -5.80 -15.85 -1.60
N VAL A 20 -4.56 -16.25 -1.29
CA VAL A 20 -3.57 -15.38 -0.69
C VAL A 20 -2.75 -14.73 -1.79
N TYR A 21 -2.67 -13.41 -1.75
CA TYR A 21 -1.96 -12.60 -2.74
C TYR A 21 -0.79 -11.88 -2.09
N ASP A 22 0.24 -11.64 -2.90
CA ASP A 22 1.34 -10.75 -2.58
C ASP A 22 0.87 -9.30 -2.76
N ILE A 23 1.02 -8.48 -1.72
CA ILE A 23 0.51 -7.11 -1.70
C ILE A 23 1.24 -6.19 -2.69
N PHE A 24 2.49 -6.50 -3.02
CA PHE A 24 3.33 -5.65 -3.86
C PHE A 24 3.15 -5.96 -5.35
N THR A 25 3.24 -7.23 -5.71
CA THR A 25 3.09 -7.71 -7.09
C THR A 25 1.62 -7.87 -7.49
N GLY A 26 0.74 -8.13 -6.53
CA GLY A 26 -0.67 -8.44 -6.75
C GLY A 26 -0.92 -9.83 -7.34
N GLU A 27 0.10 -10.68 -7.35
CA GLU A 27 0.04 -12.08 -7.79
C GLU A 27 -0.44 -13.01 -6.67
N THR A 28 -1.02 -14.15 -7.03
CA THR A 28 -1.32 -15.23 -6.09
C THR A 28 -0.03 -15.86 -5.60
N LEU A 29 0.05 -16.14 -4.30
CA LEU A 29 1.21 -16.81 -3.71
C LEU A 29 1.10 -18.33 -3.82
N SER A 30 2.22 -18.97 -4.19
CA SER A 30 2.39 -20.41 -4.00
C SER A 30 2.65 -20.74 -2.53
N ASP A 31 2.40 -21.99 -2.14
CA ASP A 31 2.60 -22.45 -0.76
C ASP A 31 4.06 -22.27 -0.28
N GLU A 32 5.04 -22.42 -1.17
CA GLU A 32 6.47 -22.21 -0.90
C GLU A 32 6.81 -20.73 -0.65
N GLN A 33 6.22 -19.82 -1.43
CA GLN A 33 6.41 -18.39 -1.20
C GLN A 33 5.73 -17.95 0.09
N LEU A 34 4.55 -18.52 0.39
CA LEU A 34 3.85 -18.26 1.63
C LEU A 34 4.66 -18.73 2.85
N SER A 35 5.28 -19.92 2.81
CA SER A 35 6.14 -20.38 3.90
C SER A 35 7.35 -19.48 4.08
N THR A 36 7.94 -18.98 2.99
CA THR A 36 9.05 -18.01 3.05
C THR A 36 8.66 -16.74 3.81
N TYR A 37 7.48 -16.19 3.54
CA TYR A 37 6.98 -15.02 4.27
C TYR A 37 6.64 -15.32 5.73
N GLN A 38 6.16 -16.53 6.03
CA GLN A 38 5.90 -16.97 7.39
C GLN A 38 7.19 -17.10 8.21
N ASP A 39 8.22 -17.72 7.64
CA ASP A 39 9.54 -17.87 8.28
C ASP A 39 10.20 -16.52 8.55
N ALA A 40 9.98 -15.54 7.68
CA ALA A 40 10.45 -14.17 7.85
C ALA A 40 9.55 -13.30 8.76
N ASN A 41 8.42 -13.82 9.24
CA ASN A 41 7.40 -13.08 9.99
C ASN A 41 6.88 -11.83 9.24
N LEU A 42 6.68 -11.96 7.92
CA LEU A 42 6.26 -10.88 7.02
C LEU A 42 4.82 -11.02 6.53
N THR A 43 4.10 -12.08 6.92
CA THR A 43 2.75 -12.38 6.42
C THR A 43 1.78 -11.21 6.62
N GLU A 44 1.81 -10.55 7.77
CA GLU A 44 0.92 -9.40 8.08
C GLU A 44 1.17 -8.19 7.16
N ILE A 45 2.40 -8.02 6.69
CA ILE A 45 2.83 -6.82 5.94
C ILE A 45 2.80 -7.06 4.43
N CYS A 46 3.17 -8.27 4.00
CA CYS A 46 3.44 -8.57 2.59
C CYS A 46 2.33 -9.37 1.91
N THR A 47 1.35 -9.89 2.65
CA THR A 47 0.31 -10.75 2.09
C THR A 47 -1.09 -10.24 2.41
N VAL A 48 -2.06 -10.58 1.57
CA VAL A 48 -3.48 -10.28 1.79
C VAL A 48 -4.33 -11.47 1.35
N ASN A 49 -5.34 -11.80 2.14
CA ASN A 49 -6.32 -12.82 1.77
C ASN A 49 -7.53 -12.14 1.12
N ILE A 50 -7.80 -12.48 -0.14
CA ILE A 50 -8.90 -11.88 -0.91
C ILE A 50 -9.85 -12.99 -1.35
N THR A 51 -11.12 -12.82 -1.00
CA THR A 51 -12.22 -13.65 -1.51
C THR A 51 -12.44 -13.40 -2.99
N SER A 52 -12.93 -14.41 -3.71
CA SER A 52 -13.23 -14.35 -5.14
C SER A 52 -13.91 -13.03 -5.55
N CYS A 53 -13.39 -12.41 -6.59
CA CYS A 53 -13.94 -11.18 -7.14
C CYS A 53 -15.15 -11.47 -8.04
N ASP A 54 -16.12 -10.57 -8.04
CA ASP A 54 -17.27 -10.59 -8.95
C ASP A 54 -17.24 -9.34 -9.84
N THR A 55 -17.50 -9.49 -11.13
CA THR A 55 -17.54 -8.38 -12.09
C THR A 55 -18.66 -7.38 -11.82
N GLU A 56 -19.72 -7.81 -11.13
CA GLU A 56 -20.91 -6.98 -10.86
C GLU A 56 -20.92 -6.42 -9.42
N GLU A 57 -19.89 -6.70 -8.60
CA GLU A 57 -19.85 -6.21 -7.23
C GLU A 57 -19.57 -4.70 -7.12
N LEU A 58 -20.08 -4.11 -6.03
CA LEU A 58 -19.71 -2.74 -5.67
C LEU A 58 -18.27 -2.70 -5.15
N ARG A 59 -17.66 -1.51 -5.20
CA ARG A 59 -16.29 -1.29 -4.70
C ARG A 59 -16.18 -1.73 -3.24
N ARG A 60 -15.20 -2.59 -2.95
CA ARG A 60 -14.87 -3.01 -1.61
C ARG A 60 -14.16 -1.88 -0.86
N VAL A 61 -14.35 -1.81 0.46
CA VAL A 61 -13.81 -0.75 1.33
C VAL A 61 -12.28 -0.79 1.40
N ASP A 62 -11.71 -1.99 1.33
CA ASP A 62 -10.26 -2.22 1.32
C ASP A 62 -9.63 -1.92 -0.05
N GLY A 63 -10.44 -1.70 -1.11
CA GLY A 63 -9.99 -1.47 -2.48
C GLY A 63 -9.69 -2.74 -3.28
N SER A 64 -9.93 -3.93 -2.71
CA SER A 64 -9.68 -5.19 -3.43
C SER A 64 -10.66 -5.39 -4.59
N CYS A 65 -10.26 -6.22 -5.55
CA CYS A 65 -11.07 -6.57 -6.73
C CYS A 65 -11.40 -5.40 -7.69
N ASN A 66 -10.78 -4.22 -7.52
CA ASN A 66 -10.86 -3.16 -8.52
C ASN A 66 -10.23 -3.61 -9.87
N ASN A 67 -9.14 -4.38 -9.79
CA ASN A 67 -8.53 -5.05 -10.92
C ASN A 67 -8.73 -6.57 -10.79
N ILE A 68 -9.61 -7.15 -11.60
CA ILE A 68 -9.98 -8.58 -11.55
C ILE A 68 -8.78 -9.48 -11.82
N ASN A 69 -7.85 -9.06 -12.68
CA ASN A 69 -6.65 -9.83 -13.00
C ASN A 69 -5.60 -9.77 -11.89
N ARG A 70 -5.65 -8.73 -11.05
CA ARG A 70 -4.72 -8.49 -9.93
C ARG A 70 -5.48 -7.92 -8.74
N PRO A 71 -6.26 -8.74 -8.01
CA PRO A 71 -7.20 -8.27 -6.99
C PRO A 71 -6.57 -7.46 -5.86
N ALA A 72 -5.29 -7.71 -5.54
CA ALA A 72 -4.55 -7.01 -4.48
C ALA A 72 -3.91 -5.68 -4.93
N LYS A 73 -3.99 -5.30 -6.21
CA LYS A 73 -3.41 -4.02 -6.68
C LYS A 73 -4.29 -2.84 -6.27
N GLY A 74 -3.69 -1.90 -5.54
CA GLY A 74 -4.34 -0.66 -5.15
C GLY A 74 -5.19 -0.78 -3.89
N ILE A 75 -5.02 -1.87 -3.13
CA ILE A 75 -5.67 -2.01 -1.83
C ILE A 75 -5.08 -1.02 -0.82
N SER A 76 -5.90 -0.69 0.18
CA SER A 76 -5.48 0.07 1.36
C SER A 76 -4.39 -0.67 2.16
N LEU A 77 -3.60 0.09 2.92
CA LEU A 77 -2.49 -0.42 3.75
C LEU A 77 -1.38 -1.15 2.96
N ALA A 78 -1.39 -1.05 1.63
CA ALA A 78 -0.32 -1.55 0.78
C ALA A 78 0.88 -0.57 0.75
N PRO A 79 2.11 -1.08 0.58
CA PRO A 79 3.27 -0.23 0.36
C PRO A 79 3.12 0.57 -0.95
N PRO A 80 3.56 1.84 -0.99
CA PRO A 80 3.48 2.66 -2.19
C PRO A 80 4.37 2.09 -3.30
N ILE A 81 3.88 2.16 -4.54
CA ILE A 81 4.63 1.73 -5.72
C ILE A 81 5.81 2.70 -5.92
N ARG A 82 7.00 2.13 -6.11
CA ARG A 82 8.22 2.88 -6.38
C ARG A 82 8.44 3.02 -7.89
N ILE A 83 8.33 4.25 -8.39
CA ILE A 83 8.67 4.58 -9.79
C ILE A 83 10.19 4.61 -9.98
N VAL A 84 10.94 4.95 -8.92
CA VAL A 84 12.40 5.00 -8.90
C VAL A 84 12.96 4.17 -7.74
N LEU A 85 14.16 3.63 -7.92
CA LEU A 85 14.84 2.89 -6.86
C LEU A 85 15.12 3.81 -5.66
N PRO A 86 14.99 3.29 -4.43
CA PRO A 86 15.31 4.06 -3.24
C PRO A 86 16.81 4.38 -3.19
N VAL A 87 17.16 5.53 -2.61
CA VAL A 87 18.56 5.90 -2.37
C VAL A 87 18.74 6.09 -0.87
N PHE A 88 19.50 5.18 -0.27
CA PHE A 88 19.87 5.18 1.14
C PHE A 88 21.40 5.15 1.29
N ASP A 89 21.90 5.55 2.46
CA ASP A 89 23.28 5.26 2.87
C ASP A 89 23.37 3.81 3.42
N ASN A 90 24.57 3.36 3.72
CA ASN A 90 24.84 2.03 4.27
C ASN A 90 23.95 1.73 5.50
N GLY A 91 23.34 0.55 5.50
CA GLY A 91 22.43 0.12 6.57
C GLY A 91 21.07 0.83 6.56
N TYR A 92 20.55 1.19 5.38
CA TYR A 92 19.23 1.85 5.21
C TYR A 92 19.11 3.20 5.91
N LYS A 93 20.23 3.87 6.15
CA LYS A 93 20.28 5.21 6.76
C LYS A 93 19.89 6.28 5.74
N PRO A 94 19.50 7.50 6.20
CA PRO A 94 19.30 8.63 5.31
C PRO A 94 20.49 8.84 4.37
N ARG A 95 20.22 9.10 3.09
CA ARG A 95 21.26 9.23 2.08
C ARG A 95 22.28 10.34 2.40
N ARG A 96 23.49 10.20 1.87
CA ARG A 96 24.51 11.26 1.88
C ARG A 96 24.41 12.18 0.67
N ALA A 97 25.06 13.34 0.75
CA ALA A 97 25.26 14.20 -0.41
C ALA A 97 26.09 13.48 -1.48
N VAL A 98 25.98 13.93 -2.74
CA VAL A 98 26.78 13.38 -3.86
C VAL A 98 28.28 13.54 -3.61
N SER A 99 28.67 14.55 -2.82
CA SER A 99 30.05 14.78 -2.38
C SER A 99 30.54 13.83 -1.28
N GLY A 100 29.68 12.98 -0.71
CA GLY A 100 29.99 12.10 0.42
C GLY A 100 29.79 12.73 1.82
N ASN A 101 29.53 14.04 1.88
CA ASN A 101 29.24 14.75 3.13
C ASN A 101 27.81 14.48 3.64
N SER A 102 27.59 14.76 4.92
CA SER A 102 26.24 14.76 5.52
C SER A 102 25.34 15.81 4.87
N LEU A 103 24.05 15.51 4.73
CA LEU A 103 23.06 16.49 4.28
C LEU A 103 22.87 17.58 5.34
N PRO A 104 22.55 18.83 4.93
CA PRO A 104 22.21 19.88 5.87
C PRO A 104 20.93 19.53 6.64
N VAL A 105 20.79 20.12 7.84
CA VAL A 105 19.60 19.94 8.66
C VAL A 105 18.38 20.48 7.91
N SER A 106 17.31 19.68 7.80
CA SER A 106 16.09 20.07 7.09
C SER A 106 15.47 21.37 7.58
N ARG A 107 15.63 21.68 8.88
CA ARG A 107 15.14 22.92 9.50
C ARG A 107 15.85 24.16 8.95
N ASP A 108 17.16 24.10 8.78
CA ASP A 108 17.95 25.25 8.33
C ASP A 108 17.59 25.59 6.87
N ILE A 109 17.47 24.56 6.03
CA ILE A 109 17.02 24.71 4.64
C ILE A 109 15.59 25.26 4.59
N GLY A 110 14.70 24.73 5.42
CA GLY A 110 13.33 25.22 5.53
C GLY A 110 13.27 26.69 5.92
N GLN A 111 14.08 27.11 6.90
CA GLN A 111 14.15 28.52 7.29
C GLN A 111 14.68 29.39 6.16
N ILE A 112 15.77 29.01 5.49
CA ILE A 112 16.37 29.81 4.41
C ILE A 112 15.41 29.96 3.21
N ILE A 113 14.72 28.89 2.83
CA ILE A 113 13.87 28.88 1.64
C ILE A 113 12.47 29.45 1.94
N LEU A 114 11.89 29.09 3.08
CA LEU A 114 10.51 29.41 3.42
C LEU A 114 10.38 30.69 4.27
N SER A 115 11.48 31.36 4.62
CA SER A 115 11.43 32.70 5.22
C SER A 115 11.03 33.74 4.17
N GLY A 116 9.72 33.85 3.91
CA GLY A 116 9.15 34.79 2.95
C GLY A 116 7.85 35.42 3.44
N TYR A 117 7.43 36.47 2.74
CA TYR A 117 6.17 37.17 2.98
C TYR A 117 4.96 36.33 2.54
N LYS A 118 3.94 36.25 3.40
CA LYS A 118 2.65 35.67 3.04
C LYS A 118 1.94 36.60 2.07
N ARG A 119 1.64 36.13 0.86
CA ARG A 119 0.86 36.85 -0.15
C ARG A 119 -0.40 36.05 -0.48
N ASN A 120 -1.54 36.71 -0.52
CA ASN A 120 -2.78 36.11 -0.99
C ASN A 120 -2.78 36.05 -2.52
N ASP A 121 -3.27 34.95 -3.06
CA ASP A 121 -3.52 34.82 -4.49
C ASP A 121 -4.85 35.49 -4.85
N CYS A 122 -4.92 36.18 -5.99
CA CYS A 122 -6.14 36.87 -6.44
C CYS A 122 -7.05 36.00 -7.31
N ASN A 123 -6.56 34.87 -7.79
CA ASN A 123 -7.27 33.95 -8.68
C ASN A 123 -7.77 32.71 -7.93
N PHE A 124 -7.12 32.33 -6.83
CA PHE A 124 -7.47 31.15 -6.04
C PHE A 124 -8.03 31.51 -4.67
N THR A 125 -9.13 30.86 -4.31
CA THR A 125 -9.68 30.92 -2.97
C THR A 125 -8.97 29.91 -2.06
N GLN A 126 -9.12 30.07 -0.75
CA GLN A 126 -8.61 29.13 0.25
C GLN A 126 -9.12 27.68 0.03
N LEU A 127 -10.25 27.51 -0.68
CA LEU A 127 -10.78 26.20 -1.04
C LEU A 127 -9.79 25.36 -1.84
N MET A 128 -8.94 25.97 -2.66
CA MET A 128 -7.92 25.24 -3.43
C MET A 128 -7.01 24.41 -2.52
N THR A 129 -6.47 25.03 -1.47
CA THR A 129 -5.59 24.37 -0.51
C THR A 129 -6.34 23.30 0.28
N SER A 130 -7.54 23.61 0.76
CA SER A 130 -8.36 22.67 1.54
C SER A 130 -8.76 21.45 0.71
N PHE A 131 -9.16 21.65 -0.54
CA PHE A 131 -9.50 20.56 -1.46
C PHE A 131 -8.27 19.73 -1.84
N GLY A 132 -7.12 20.38 -2.04
CA GLY A 132 -5.86 19.68 -2.27
C GLY A 132 -5.49 18.73 -1.12
N MET A 133 -5.68 19.18 0.13
CA MET A 133 -5.49 18.31 1.30
C MET A 133 -6.52 17.19 1.34
N PHE A 134 -7.80 17.47 1.09
CA PHE A 134 -8.86 16.45 1.04
C PHE A 134 -8.51 15.34 0.03
N MET A 135 -8.11 15.71 -1.19
CA MET A 135 -7.70 14.74 -2.22
C MET A 135 -6.44 13.97 -1.84
N PHE A 136 -5.45 14.63 -1.21
CA PHE A 136 -4.25 13.96 -0.74
C PHE A 136 -4.58 12.86 0.28
N TRP A 137 -5.47 13.14 1.23
CA TRP A 137 -5.89 12.17 2.25
C TRP A 137 -6.78 11.04 1.69
N ASP A 138 -7.49 11.27 0.59
CA ASP A 138 -8.28 10.23 -0.09
C ASP A 138 -7.40 9.23 -0.84
N VAL A 139 -6.36 9.73 -1.53
CA VAL A 139 -5.48 8.90 -2.38
C VAL A 139 -4.30 8.32 -1.61
N GLY A 140 -3.81 9.04 -0.60
CA GLY A 140 -2.58 8.75 0.10
C GLY A 140 -2.75 8.64 1.61
N ALA A 141 -2.29 7.52 2.16
CA ALA A 141 -2.06 7.38 3.58
C ALA A 141 -0.59 6.99 3.80
N LEU A 142 0.18 7.90 4.38
CA LEU A 142 1.50 7.59 4.90
C LEU A 142 1.34 7.25 6.37
N ASN A 143 1.06 5.99 6.64
CA ASN A 143 1.00 5.46 7.98
C ASN A 143 2.41 5.56 8.56
N ASN A 144 2.56 5.90 9.83
CA ASN A 144 3.88 5.82 10.48
C ASN A 144 4.40 4.38 10.31
N SER A 145 5.46 4.23 9.52
CA SER A 145 6.31 3.06 9.61
C SER A 145 6.71 2.97 11.08
N ARG A 146 6.36 1.87 11.76
CA ARG A 146 6.88 1.60 13.10
C ARG A 146 8.39 1.80 12.99
N GLU A 147 8.92 2.77 13.73
CA GLU A 147 10.36 2.94 13.89
C GLU A 147 10.87 1.60 14.45
N PHE A 148 11.57 0.85 13.61
CA PHE A 148 12.37 -0.30 14.04
C PHE A 148 13.77 0.20 14.40
#